data_AF-A0A2N2YYW8-F1
#
_entry.id   AF-A0A2N2YYW8-F1
#
_cell.length_a   1.000
_cell.length_b   1.000
_cell.length_c   1.000
_cell.angle_alpha   90.00
_cell.angle_beta   90.00
_cell.angle_gamma   90.00
#
_symmetry.space_group_name_H-M   'P 1'
#
loop_
_entity.id
_entity.type
_entity.pdbx_description
1 polymer ?
#
loop_
_entity_poly.entity_id
_entity_poly.type
_entity_poly.pdbx_seq_one_letter_code
_entity_poly.pdbx_strand_id
1 'polypeptide(L)'
;MSIHQKPNSMKAIKFISSLFIVFIIVWGQSVYAQENNNQIEVGYRMTGEIDVQGFSLSRQSTIKIEGHAGLYERMGNDLMFYGWILNGKTREVVWDILKEDNDKFFGYRNSGRFSFNKEINLPAGDYEVYYAAGLDQGNNNNNSFNFGDLLDLIFDGNSRDHDSRRFSDFSMQVSGPENSFMKNDWRKSVDAFAQNAIVSIVRAGDDEFMSENFRVENEIELNIRGIGEQYDDEQFDFAWIVNSSTYEKVWPTEDTRFLKAGGGRKNRLVSEKITLQKGDYSLYYISDGSHSFQGWNVLPPYDPQFWGISIWTDEKNQNKVKLNDKSDQFVLKLTKARNNDYLSQAFKLNKDMKIRVYSIGERSGSSEMVDYGWIINADTHKKVWEFNGRYSEYAGGGDKNRMVNEEIELKAGNYIAYYVTDGSHSYRNWNTAPPLIPDLYGLSILAGNNRDFFELQDAHAITDENVLAEIVRVRNNEYEKRSFTLNKESKVRIYAIGEGTNWEMNDSGWIKSKETGKIVWEMTHRNTDPAGGAEKNKLFDGTITLPEGEYTVYYETDGSHSYRNWNASAPHDQEHYGISVYLIK
;
A
#
# COMPACT_ATOMS: atom_id res chain seq x y z
N MET A 1 -28.63 -9.58 61.18
CA MET A 1 -30.05 -9.94 60.99
C MET A 1 -30.26 -10.12 59.49
N SER A 2 -30.11 -11.33 58.94
CA SER A 2 -31.14 -12.38 58.85
C SER A 2 -32.35 -11.86 58.03
N ILE A 3 -32.83 -12.42 56.91
CA ILE A 3 -33.01 -13.81 56.42
C ILE A 3 -33.23 -13.70 54.89
N HIS A 4 -32.41 -14.30 54.00
CA HIS A 4 -32.67 -15.57 53.28
C HIS A 4 -34.08 -15.80 52.72
N GLN A 5 -34.22 -15.94 51.40
CA GLN A 5 -35.03 -17.03 50.78
C GLN A 5 -34.94 -17.01 49.25
N LYS A 6 -34.27 -18.02 48.70
CA LYS A 6 -34.71 -18.78 47.52
C LYS A 6 -35.28 -20.09 48.05
N PRO A 7 -36.26 -20.76 47.39
CA PRO A 7 -35.88 -21.76 46.40
C PRO A 7 -36.89 -22.02 45.25
N ASN A 8 -36.40 -22.69 44.19
CA ASN A 8 -36.96 -23.83 43.43
C ASN A 8 -38.46 -23.89 43.08
N SER A 9 -38.97 -24.56 42.04
CA SER A 9 -38.51 -25.24 40.83
C SER A 9 -39.79 -25.87 40.21
N MET A 10 -39.72 -26.29 38.94
CA MET A 10 -40.54 -27.35 38.29
C MET A 10 -41.97 -27.07 37.75
N LYS A 11 -42.04 -27.14 36.41
CA LYS A 11 -42.82 -28.06 35.53
C LYS A 11 -44.35 -28.22 35.73
N ALA A 12 -45.10 -27.94 34.65
CA ALA A 12 -46.15 -28.77 34.01
C ALA A 12 -46.64 -28.04 32.74
N ILE A 13 -46.47 -28.50 31.49
CA ILE A 13 -47.19 -29.55 30.72
C ILE A 13 -48.72 -29.36 30.67
N LYS A 14 -49.23 -29.07 29.46
CA LYS A 14 -50.52 -29.45 28.81
C LYS A 14 -50.57 -28.69 27.46
N PHE A 15 -50.26 -29.23 26.27
CA PHE A 15 -50.90 -30.23 25.40
C PHE A 15 -52.30 -29.87 24.84
N ILE A 16 -52.41 -30.05 23.50
CA ILE A 16 -53.60 -30.12 22.59
C ILE A 16 -54.06 -28.73 22.08
N SER A 17 -54.08 -28.41 20.77
CA SER A 17 -54.70 -29.17 19.67
C SER A 17 -54.10 -28.85 18.30
N SER A 18 -53.94 -29.90 17.50
CA SER A 18 -53.51 -29.92 16.10
C SER A 18 -54.57 -29.35 15.14
N LEU A 19 -54.12 -28.57 14.15
CA LEU A 19 -54.84 -28.36 12.89
C LEU A 19 -53.97 -28.91 11.75
N PHE A 20 -54.33 -30.08 11.26
CA PHE A 20 -53.74 -30.70 10.07
C PHE A 20 -54.26 -29.97 8.83
N ILE A 21 -53.40 -29.23 8.13
CA ILE A 21 -53.64 -28.85 6.74
C ILE A 21 -52.96 -29.91 5.87
N VAL A 22 -53.80 -30.72 5.22
CA VAL A 22 -53.42 -31.69 4.20
C VAL A 22 -53.05 -30.90 2.94
N PHE A 23 -51.75 -30.78 2.66
CA PHE A 23 -51.29 -30.46 1.31
C PHE A 23 -51.23 -31.76 0.52
N ILE A 24 -52.19 -31.91 -0.40
CA ILE A 24 -52.16 -32.93 -1.45
C ILE A 24 -50.95 -32.61 -2.33
N ILE A 25 -49.90 -33.42 -2.22
CA ILE A 25 -48.78 -33.45 -3.17
C ILE A 25 -49.32 -34.06 -4.46
N VAL A 26 -49.77 -33.22 -5.38
CA VAL A 26 -49.97 -33.60 -6.77
C VAL A 26 -48.58 -33.83 -7.36
N TRP A 27 -48.28 -35.08 -7.69
CA TRP A 27 -47.19 -35.45 -8.60
C TRP A 27 -47.48 -34.83 -9.97
N GLY A 28 -47.09 -33.57 -10.14
CA GLY A 28 -46.83 -33.02 -11.46
C GLY A 28 -45.49 -33.59 -11.90
N GLN A 29 -45.50 -34.46 -12.91
CA GLN A 29 -44.29 -34.73 -13.68
C GLN A 29 -43.89 -33.41 -14.34
N SER A 30 -43.02 -32.66 -13.67
CA SER A 30 -42.19 -31.67 -14.32
C SER A 30 -41.40 -32.41 -15.38
N VAL A 31 -41.72 -32.12 -16.65
CA VAL A 31 -40.85 -32.43 -17.78
C VAL A 31 -39.50 -31.83 -17.42
N TYR A 32 -38.57 -32.66 -16.96
CA TYR A 32 -37.17 -32.30 -16.92
C TYR A 32 -36.81 -31.97 -18.36
N ALA A 33 -36.56 -30.68 -18.65
CA ALA A 33 -35.74 -30.35 -19.79
C ALA A 33 -34.46 -31.15 -19.61
N GLN A 34 -34.18 -32.04 -20.56
CA GLN A 34 -32.93 -32.76 -20.63
C GLN A 34 -31.85 -31.67 -20.71
N GLU A 35 -31.07 -31.44 -19.65
CA GLU A 35 -29.90 -30.57 -19.76
C GLU A 35 -29.04 -31.17 -20.87
N ASN A 36 -28.88 -30.42 -21.97
CA ASN A 36 -27.96 -30.79 -23.04
C ASN A 36 -26.54 -30.70 -22.46
N ASN A 37 -26.06 -31.81 -21.89
CA ASN A 37 -24.76 -31.90 -21.24
C ASN A 37 -23.58 -31.71 -22.21
N ASN A 38 -23.84 -31.65 -23.51
CA ASN A 38 -22.87 -31.50 -24.58
C ASN A 38 -22.70 -30.05 -25.08
N GLN A 39 -23.33 -29.08 -24.42
CA GLN A 39 -23.20 -27.66 -24.74
C GLN A 39 -23.18 -26.77 -23.49
N ILE A 40 -22.51 -25.64 -23.58
CA ILE A 40 -22.55 -24.55 -22.59
C ILE A 40 -22.68 -23.22 -23.32
N GLU A 41 -23.25 -22.22 -22.64
CA GLU A 41 -23.42 -20.88 -23.19
C GLU A 41 -23.01 -19.83 -22.15
N VAL A 42 -22.18 -18.88 -22.57
CA VAL A 42 -21.85 -17.67 -21.82
C VAL A 42 -22.31 -16.46 -22.61
N GLY A 43 -22.64 -15.36 -21.95
CA GLY A 43 -23.05 -14.17 -22.68
C GLY A 43 -22.91 -12.87 -21.91
N TYR A 44 -23.48 -11.82 -22.48
CA TYR A 44 -23.42 -10.49 -21.90
C TYR A 44 -24.06 -10.47 -20.51
N ARG A 45 -23.35 -9.81 -19.58
CA ARG A 45 -23.83 -9.47 -18.24
C ARG A 45 -23.98 -7.96 -18.18
N MET A 46 -22.91 -7.28 -17.80
CA MET A 46 -22.77 -5.83 -17.87
C MET A 46 -21.38 -5.48 -18.40
N THR A 47 -21.20 -4.23 -18.81
CA THR A 47 -19.86 -3.73 -19.15
C THR A 47 -19.00 -3.76 -17.89
N GLY A 48 -17.81 -4.35 -18.00
CA GLY A 48 -16.92 -4.57 -16.85
C GLY A 48 -17.21 -5.84 -16.07
N GLU A 49 -18.22 -6.64 -16.44
CA GLU A 49 -18.49 -7.95 -15.85
C GLU A 49 -18.16 -9.07 -16.84
N ILE A 50 -17.94 -10.28 -16.30
CA ILE A 50 -17.61 -11.47 -17.06
C ILE A 50 -18.63 -12.56 -16.77
N ASP A 51 -19.09 -13.24 -17.82
CA ASP A 51 -19.77 -14.52 -17.70
C ASP A 51 -18.80 -15.67 -17.95
N VAL A 52 -18.90 -16.72 -17.13
CA VAL A 52 -17.97 -17.86 -17.17
C VAL A 52 -18.69 -19.18 -16.94
N GLN A 53 -18.35 -20.17 -17.76
CA GLN A 53 -18.71 -21.58 -17.56
C GLN A 53 -17.51 -22.47 -17.80
N GLY A 54 -17.60 -23.73 -17.37
CA GLY A 54 -16.54 -24.71 -17.53
C GLY A 54 -17.03 -25.99 -18.21
N PHE A 55 -16.12 -26.66 -18.92
CA PHE A 55 -16.35 -27.99 -19.47
C PHE A 55 -15.09 -28.86 -19.41
N SER A 56 -15.30 -30.17 -19.48
CA SER A 56 -14.26 -31.19 -19.57
C SER A 56 -14.39 -31.97 -20.86
N LEU A 57 -13.24 -32.34 -21.43
CA LEU A 57 -13.12 -33.30 -22.53
C LEU A 57 -12.43 -34.57 -22.04
N SER A 58 -13.10 -35.72 -22.17
CA SER A 58 -12.52 -37.02 -21.78
C SER A 58 -11.45 -37.53 -22.76
N ARG A 59 -11.45 -37.00 -23.99
CA ARG A 59 -10.51 -37.31 -25.08
C ARG A 59 -10.41 -36.12 -26.02
N GLN A 60 -9.38 -36.12 -26.86
CA GLN A 60 -9.27 -35.12 -27.92
C GLN A 60 -10.56 -35.10 -28.76
N SER A 61 -11.15 -33.92 -28.91
CA SER A 61 -12.45 -33.74 -29.54
C SER A 61 -12.46 -32.45 -30.35
N THR A 62 -13.18 -32.46 -31.48
CA THR A 62 -13.55 -31.23 -32.19
C THR A 62 -14.70 -30.59 -31.42
N ILE A 63 -14.55 -29.32 -31.07
CA ILE A 63 -15.60 -28.51 -30.46
C ILE A 63 -16.04 -27.42 -31.43
N LYS A 64 -17.31 -27.07 -31.38
CA LYS A 64 -17.90 -25.98 -32.16
C LYS A 64 -18.13 -24.77 -31.25
N ILE A 65 -17.76 -23.61 -31.75
CA ILE A 65 -17.84 -22.31 -31.05
C ILE A 65 -18.65 -21.37 -31.93
N GLU A 66 -19.82 -20.94 -31.46
CA GLU A 66 -20.69 -20.05 -32.23
C GLU A 66 -21.35 -19.00 -31.35
N GLY A 67 -21.70 -17.86 -31.94
CA GLY A 67 -22.31 -16.78 -31.16
C GLY A 67 -22.28 -15.44 -31.86
N HIS A 68 -22.47 -14.39 -31.06
CA HIS A 68 -22.45 -13.00 -31.48
C HIS A 68 -21.41 -12.22 -30.68
N ALA A 69 -20.66 -11.38 -31.36
CA ALA A 69 -19.67 -10.46 -30.78
C ALA A 69 -19.84 -9.08 -31.42
N GLY A 70 -19.14 -8.08 -30.92
CA GLY A 70 -19.30 -6.73 -31.45
C GLY A 70 -18.23 -5.74 -31.04
N LEU A 71 -18.14 -4.69 -31.85
CA LEU A 71 -17.28 -3.53 -31.63
C LEU A 71 -18.10 -2.27 -31.90
N TYR A 72 -18.27 -1.45 -30.88
CA TYR A 72 -18.97 -0.18 -30.96
C TYR A 72 -18.07 0.96 -30.50
N GLU A 73 -18.25 2.15 -31.05
CA GLU A 73 -17.64 3.34 -30.47
C GLU A 73 -18.54 3.88 -29.35
N ARG A 74 -17.96 4.11 -28.17
CA ARG A 74 -18.62 4.75 -27.02
C ARG A 74 -17.70 5.80 -26.42
N MET A 75 -18.10 7.06 -26.56
CA MET A 75 -17.39 8.22 -25.96
C MET A 75 -15.91 8.31 -26.39
N GLY A 76 -15.61 7.90 -27.63
CA GLY A 76 -14.26 7.89 -28.19
C GLY A 76 -13.40 6.67 -27.80
N ASN A 77 -13.95 5.72 -27.04
CA ASN A 77 -13.35 4.43 -26.73
C ASN A 77 -14.04 3.30 -27.50
N ASP A 78 -13.35 2.17 -27.64
CA ASP A 78 -13.88 0.97 -28.27
C ASP A 78 -14.58 0.10 -27.20
N LEU A 79 -15.90 -0.05 -27.31
CA LEU A 79 -16.69 -0.98 -26.54
C LEU A 79 -16.74 -2.31 -27.26
N MET A 80 -16.11 -3.33 -26.68
CA MET A 80 -15.96 -4.64 -27.30
C MET A 80 -16.76 -5.70 -26.54
N PHE A 81 -17.37 -6.61 -27.29
CA PHE A 81 -18.08 -7.79 -26.80
C PHE A 81 -17.37 -9.02 -27.39
N TYR A 82 -16.76 -9.85 -26.56
CA TYR A 82 -15.89 -10.91 -27.04
C TYR A 82 -15.84 -12.10 -26.08
N GLY A 83 -15.46 -13.26 -26.60
CA GLY A 83 -15.29 -14.48 -25.81
C GLY A 83 -13.95 -15.15 -26.09
N TRP A 84 -13.51 -15.97 -25.13
CA TRP A 84 -12.29 -16.77 -25.22
C TRP A 84 -12.42 -18.07 -24.41
N ILE A 85 -11.54 -19.02 -24.70
CA ILE A 85 -11.44 -20.31 -24.01
C ILE A 85 -10.04 -20.46 -23.43
N LEU A 86 -9.98 -20.86 -22.17
CA LEU A 86 -8.77 -21.09 -21.42
C LEU A 86 -8.61 -22.57 -21.10
N ASN A 87 -7.40 -23.11 -21.22
CA ASN A 87 -7.06 -24.42 -20.68
C ASN A 87 -7.00 -24.33 -19.15
N GLY A 88 -7.80 -25.12 -18.43
CA GLY A 88 -7.90 -25.07 -16.97
C GLY A 88 -6.58 -25.39 -16.26
N LYS A 89 -5.74 -26.25 -16.85
CA LYS A 89 -4.45 -26.69 -16.29
C LYS A 89 -3.29 -25.76 -16.65
N THR A 90 -3.11 -25.46 -17.94
CA THR A 90 -1.96 -24.64 -18.39
C THR A 90 -2.23 -23.15 -18.26
N ARG A 91 -3.51 -22.76 -18.11
CA ARG A 91 -3.97 -21.36 -18.13
C ARG A 91 -3.62 -20.64 -19.43
N GLU A 92 -3.42 -21.37 -20.51
CA GLU A 92 -3.18 -20.81 -21.83
C GLU A 92 -4.51 -20.58 -22.54
N VAL A 93 -4.58 -19.47 -23.28
CA VAL A 93 -5.71 -19.17 -24.16
C VAL A 93 -5.63 -20.10 -25.37
N VAL A 94 -6.57 -21.03 -25.47
CA VAL A 94 -6.63 -22.00 -26.58
C VAL A 94 -7.48 -21.51 -27.73
N TRP A 95 -8.31 -20.49 -27.49
CA TRP A 95 -9.09 -19.79 -28.51
C TRP A 95 -9.50 -18.42 -28.00
N ASP A 96 -9.40 -17.40 -28.85
CA ASP A 96 -9.98 -16.07 -28.57
C ASP A 96 -10.36 -15.36 -29.87
N ILE A 97 -11.54 -14.76 -29.89
CA ILE A 97 -12.06 -14.10 -31.09
C ILE A 97 -11.27 -12.85 -31.47
N LEU A 98 -10.61 -12.21 -30.49
CA LEU A 98 -9.81 -11.02 -30.71
C LEU A 98 -8.57 -11.31 -31.54
N LYS A 99 -7.96 -12.50 -31.48
CA LYS A 99 -6.83 -12.90 -32.32
C LYS A 99 -7.27 -13.48 -33.66
N GLU A 100 -8.28 -14.34 -33.69
CA GLU A 100 -8.64 -15.06 -34.92
C GLU A 100 -9.24 -14.16 -36.00
N ASP A 101 -10.11 -13.23 -35.60
CA ASP A 101 -10.85 -12.39 -36.53
C ASP A 101 -10.55 -10.89 -36.29
N ASN A 102 -9.39 -10.57 -35.70
CA ASN A 102 -8.96 -9.19 -35.42
C ASN A 102 -9.14 -8.30 -36.64
N ASP A 103 -8.44 -8.64 -37.73
CA ASP A 103 -8.35 -7.81 -38.93
C ASP A 103 -9.70 -7.72 -39.66
N LYS A 104 -10.61 -8.65 -39.35
CA LYS A 104 -11.93 -8.74 -39.98
C LYS A 104 -12.98 -7.90 -39.27
N PHE A 105 -12.95 -7.85 -37.93
CA PHE A 105 -14.02 -7.24 -37.14
C PHE A 105 -13.55 -6.19 -36.13
N PHE A 106 -12.29 -6.24 -35.73
CA PHE A 106 -11.71 -5.36 -34.71
C PHE A 106 -10.66 -4.39 -35.27
N GLY A 107 -10.19 -4.60 -36.50
CA GLY A 107 -9.31 -3.69 -37.24
C GLY A 107 -10.00 -2.46 -37.83
N TYR A 108 -11.34 -2.43 -37.85
CA TYR A 108 -12.16 -1.31 -38.31
C TYR A 108 -13.03 -0.79 -37.16
N ARG A 109 -12.88 0.51 -36.83
CA ARG A 109 -13.70 1.16 -35.79
C ARG A 109 -15.19 0.94 -36.07
N ASN A 110 -15.92 0.54 -35.02
CA ASN A 110 -17.37 0.44 -35.00
C ASN A 110 -17.97 -0.57 -36.01
N SER A 111 -17.41 -1.78 -36.08
CA SER A 111 -17.92 -2.87 -36.92
C SER A 111 -19.32 -3.36 -36.51
N GLY A 112 -19.85 -2.89 -35.39
CA GLY A 112 -21.17 -3.24 -34.87
C GLY A 112 -21.22 -4.69 -34.44
N ARG A 113 -22.43 -5.28 -34.49
CA ARG A 113 -22.66 -6.69 -34.16
C ARG A 113 -22.27 -7.59 -35.33
N PHE A 114 -21.63 -8.71 -35.04
CA PHE A 114 -21.35 -9.77 -36.00
C PHE A 114 -21.51 -11.15 -35.37
N SER A 115 -21.71 -12.16 -36.21
CA SER A 115 -21.80 -13.57 -35.81
C SER A 115 -20.50 -14.31 -36.13
N PHE A 116 -20.14 -15.28 -35.31
CA PHE A 116 -19.02 -16.19 -35.56
C PHE A 116 -19.46 -17.64 -35.41
N ASN A 117 -18.77 -18.52 -36.14
CA ASN A 117 -18.93 -19.97 -36.09
C ASN A 117 -17.58 -20.59 -36.47
N LYS A 118 -16.99 -21.33 -35.53
CA LYS A 118 -15.64 -21.89 -35.63
C LYS A 118 -15.65 -23.32 -35.10
N GLU A 119 -14.72 -24.13 -35.59
CA GLU A 119 -14.43 -25.45 -35.06
C GLU A 119 -12.96 -25.54 -34.70
N ILE A 120 -12.66 -26.02 -33.50
CA ILE A 120 -11.28 -26.22 -33.04
C ILE A 120 -11.13 -27.62 -32.43
N ASN A 121 -9.92 -28.17 -32.53
CA ASN A 121 -9.58 -29.45 -31.92
C ASN A 121 -8.88 -29.21 -30.58
N LEU A 122 -9.49 -29.67 -29.49
CA LEU A 122 -8.91 -29.57 -28.16
C LEU A 122 -8.53 -30.96 -27.63
N PRO A 123 -7.39 -31.11 -26.94
CA PRO A 123 -7.05 -32.36 -26.26
C PRO A 123 -8.01 -32.68 -25.10
N ALA A 124 -7.82 -33.83 -24.46
CA ALA A 124 -8.50 -34.12 -23.20
C ALA A 124 -8.06 -33.13 -22.12
N GLY A 125 -8.99 -32.65 -21.31
CA GLY A 125 -8.69 -31.67 -20.26
C GLY A 125 -9.91 -30.93 -19.74
N ASP A 126 -9.69 -30.09 -18.73
CA ASP A 126 -10.67 -29.15 -18.20
C ASP A 126 -10.44 -27.77 -18.86
N TYR A 127 -11.52 -27.07 -19.18
CA TYR A 127 -11.51 -25.79 -19.91
C TYR A 127 -12.51 -24.81 -19.29
N GLU A 128 -12.19 -23.53 -19.42
CA GLU A 128 -13.03 -22.42 -18.98
C GLU A 128 -13.39 -21.57 -20.19
N VAL A 129 -14.64 -21.14 -20.24
CA VAL A 129 -15.21 -20.37 -21.33
C VAL A 129 -15.68 -19.05 -20.77
N TYR A 130 -15.20 -17.97 -21.36
CA TYR A 130 -15.45 -16.62 -20.89
C TYR A 130 -16.10 -15.77 -21.97
N TYR A 131 -16.96 -14.87 -21.52
CA TYR A 131 -17.54 -13.83 -22.35
C TYR A 131 -17.60 -12.52 -21.56
N ALA A 132 -17.16 -11.43 -22.16
CA ALA A 132 -17.13 -10.13 -21.50
C ALA A 132 -17.51 -9.01 -22.46
N ALA A 133 -17.97 -7.91 -21.85
CA ALA A 133 -18.02 -6.61 -22.50
C ALA A 133 -17.16 -5.62 -21.73
N GLY A 134 -16.31 -4.87 -22.41
CA GLY A 134 -15.44 -3.90 -21.76
C GLY A 134 -14.99 -2.79 -22.70
N LEU A 135 -14.41 -1.75 -22.12
CA LEU A 135 -13.86 -0.62 -22.87
C LEU A 135 -12.36 -0.83 -23.08
N ASP A 136 -11.89 -0.61 -24.31
CA ASP A 136 -10.48 -0.42 -24.61
C ASP A 136 -10.19 1.08 -24.72
N GLN A 137 -9.27 1.57 -23.88
CA GLN A 137 -8.88 2.98 -23.90
C GLN A 137 -8.09 3.27 -25.17
N GLY A 138 -8.73 3.93 -26.13
CA GLY A 138 -8.09 4.33 -27.38
C GLY A 138 -6.96 5.33 -27.15
N ASN A 139 -5.90 5.27 -27.98
CA ASN A 139 -4.69 6.10 -27.88
C ASN A 139 -4.90 7.59 -28.29
N ASN A 140 -6.14 8.10 -28.24
CA ASN A 140 -6.48 9.41 -28.81
C ASN A 140 -6.30 10.54 -27.78
N ASN A 141 -5.16 11.23 -27.87
CA ASN A 141 -4.76 12.43 -27.12
C ASN A 141 -5.69 13.67 -27.23
N ASN A 142 -6.89 13.56 -27.83
CA ASN A 142 -7.73 14.71 -28.15
C ASN A 142 -9.06 14.79 -27.38
N ASN A 143 -9.36 13.86 -26.46
CA ASN A 143 -10.57 13.94 -25.67
C ASN A 143 -10.24 14.23 -24.20
N SER A 144 -10.79 15.34 -23.70
CA SER A 144 -10.78 15.80 -22.32
C SER A 144 -11.61 14.93 -21.36
N PHE A 145 -11.66 13.61 -21.60
CA PHE A 145 -12.45 12.69 -20.80
C PHE A 145 -11.63 12.22 -19.61
N ASN A 146 -12.13 12.50 -18.39
CA ASN A 146 -11.45 12.18 -17.16
C ASN A 146 -11.67 10.68 -16.82
N PHE A 147 -10.69 10.05 -16.18
CA PHE A 147 -10.79 8.68 -15.65
C PHE A 147 -12.01 8.50 -14.74
N GLY A 148 -12.40 9.54 -14.00
CA GLY A 148 -13.63 9.54 -13.19
C GLY A 148 -14.91 9.34 -14.03
N ASP A 149 -15.02 9.99 -15.18
CA ASP A 149 -16.19 9.87 -16.06
C ASP A 149 -16.32 8.45 -16.65
N LEU A 150 -15.18 7.76 -16.83
CA LEU A 150 -15.13 6.37 -17.28
C LEU A 150 -15.60 5.40 -16.19
N LEU A 151 -15.18 5.64 -14.94
CA LEU A 151 -15.62 4.83 -13.80
C LEU A 151 -17.12 4.97 -13.57
N ASP A 152 -17.65 6.20 -13.58
CA ASP A 152 -19.09 6.46 -13.46
C ASP A 152 -19.88 5.74 -14.56
N LEU A 153 -19.39 5.70 -15.80
CA LEU A 153 -20.06 5.00 -16.89
C LEU A 153 -20.21 3.49 -16.68
N ILE A 154 -19.17 2.85 -16.14
CA ILE A 154 -19.11 1.40 -15.90
C ILE A 154 -19.89 1.05 -14.61
N PHE A 155 -19.81 1.92 -13.60
CA PHE A 155 -20.28 1.60 -12.26
C PHE A 155 -21.57 2.32 -11.81
N ASP A 156 -22.08 3.33 -12.53
CA ASP A 156 -23.34 4.03 -12.20
C ASP A 156 -24.61 3.29 -12.70
N GLY A 157 -25.66 3.32 -11.88
CA GLY A 157 -26.90 2.54 -12.03
C GLY A 157 -27.83 2.97 -13.17
N ASN A 158 -27.88 4.25 -13.54
CA ASN A 158 -28.84 4.76 -14.52
C ASN A 158 -28.49 4.39 -15.98
N SER A 159 -27.22 4.12 -16.26
CA SER A 159 -26.69 3.63 -17.54
C SER A 159 -27.02 2.14 -17.78
N ARG A 160 -27.18 1.36 -16.70
CA ARG A 160 -27.26 -0.11 -16.72
C ARG A 160 -28.56 -0.68 -17.32
N ASP A 161 -29.69 -0.01 -17.14
CA ASP A 161 -31.00 -0.53 -17.60
C ASP A 161 -31.22 -0.43 -19.12
N HIS A 162 -30.62 0.57 -19.78
CA HIS A 162 -30.80 0.78 -21.22
C HIS A 162 -29.90 -0.15 -22.07
N ASP A 163 -28.70 -0.46 -21.57
CA ASP A 163 -27.73 -1.32 -22.27
C ASP A 163 -28.06 -2.82 -22.17
N SER A 164 -28.60 -3.27 -21.04
CA SER A 164 -28.98 -4.68 -20.81
C SER A 164 -29.95 -5.24 -21.86
N ARG A 165 -30.93 -4.44 -22.31
CA ARG A 165 -31.89 -4.84 -23.34
C ARG A 165 -31.34 -4.77 -24.77
N ARG A 166 -30.35 -3.90 -25.00
CA ARG A 166 -29.76 -3.71 -26.33
C ARG A 166 -28.73 -4.78 -26.66
N PHE A 167 -28.02 -5.26 -25.64
CA PHE A 167 -26.90 -6.18 -25.79
C PHE A 167 -27.16 -7.59 -25.21
N SER A 168 -28.40 -7.92 -24.83
CA SER A 168 -28.77 -9.23 -24.28
C SER A 168 -28.43 -10.42 -25.19
N ASP A 169 -28.38 -10.19 -26.51
CA ASP A 169 -28.22 -11.25 -27.52
C ASP A 169 -26.74 -11.55 -27.84
N PHE A 170 -25.80 -10.88 -27.16
CA PHE A 170 -24.38 -11.13 -27.28
C PHE A 170 -24.02 -12.33 -26.42
N SER A 171 -23.65 -13.42 -27.07
CA SER A 171 -23.32 -14.68 -26.40
C SER A 171 -22.34 -15.51 -27.19
N MET A 172 -21.83 -16.54 -26.54
CA MET A 172 -20.98 -17.57 -27.10
C MET A 172 -21.40 -18.92 -26.55
N GLN A 173 -21.76 -19.81 -27.47
CA GLN A 173 -22.06 -21.20 -27.20
C GLN A 173 -20.87 -22.06 -27.60
N VAL A 174 -20.53 -23.02 -26.75
CA VAL A 174 -19.53 -24.05 -27.01
C VAL A 174 -20.21 -25.41 -26.92
N SER A 175 -20.09 -26.20 -27.97
CA SER A 175 -20.66 -27.56 -28.02
C SER A 175 -19.63 -28.59 -28.48
N GLY A 176 -19.83 -29.84 -28.06
CA GLY A 176 -18.96 -30.94 -28.42
C GLY A 176 -19.70 -32.28 -28.53
N PRO A 177 -18.97 -33.37 -28.82
CA PRO A 177 -19.58 -34.70 -28.91
C PRO A 177 -20.15 -35.16 -27.57
N GLU A 178 -21.36 -35.72 -27.57
CA GLU A 178 -22.07 -36.16 -26.35
C GLU A 178 -21.27 -37.14 -25.47
N ASN A 179 -20.37 -37.91 -26.06
CA ASN A 179 -19.58 -38.93 -25.36
C ASN A 179 -18.23 -38.43 -24.85
N SER A 180 -17.86 -37.17 -25.11
CA SER A 180 -16.60 -36.61 -24.64
C SER A 180 -16.73 -35.26 -23.96
N PHE A 181 -17.78 -34.49 -24.24
CA PHE A 181 -18.04 -33.19 -23.64
C PHE A 181 -18.90 -33.32 -22.38
N MET A 182 -18.46 -32.73 -21.28
CA MET A 182 -19.24 -32.63 -20.04
C MET A 182 -19.08 -31.24 -19.43
N LYS A 183 -20.19 -30.59 -19.07
CA LYS A 183 -20.14 -29.37 -18.24
C LYS A 183 -19.45 -29.66 -16.90
N ASN A 184 -18.63 -28.72 -16.42
CA ASN A 184 -17.96 -28.81 -15.13
C ASN A 184 -18.04 -27.47 -14.36
N ASP A 185 -17.60 -27.49 -13.10
CA ASP A 185 -17.41 -26.26 -12.33
C ASP A 185 -16.11 -25.57 -12.76
N TRP A 186 -16.25 -24.36 -13.30
CA TRP A 186 -15.14 -23.54 -13.77
C TRP A 186 -14.18 -23.11 -12.66
N ARG A 187 -14.60 -23.13 -11.39
CA ARG A 187 -13.74 -22.79 -10.25
C ARG A 187 -12.75 -23.90 -9.90
N LYS A 188 -13.09 -25.15 -10.26
CA LYS A 188 -12.37 -26.37 -9.85
C LYS A 188 -10.86 -26.28 -10.08
N SER A 189 -10.42 -25.83 -11.26
CA SER A 189 -9.00 -25.81 -11.61
C SER A 189 -8.21 -24.80 -10.81
N VAL A 190 -8.74 -23.59 -10.64
CA VAL A 190 -8.07 -22.52 -9.88
C VAL A 190 -8.09 -22.81 -8.39
N ASP A 191 -9.20 -23.34 -7.86
CA ASP A 191 -9.29 -23.70 -6.44
C ASP A 191 -8.33 -24.84 -6.10
N ALA A 192 -8.22 -25.85 -6.97
CA ALA A 192 -7.26 -26.93 -6.81
C ALA A 192 -5.81 -26.42 -6.91
N PHE A 193 -5.54 -25.45 -7.79
CA PHE A 193 -4.22 -24.83 -7.87
C PHE A 193 -3.89 -24.06 -6.58
N ALA A 194 -4.79 -23.19 -6.13
CA ALA A 194 -4.61 -22.37 -4.93
C ALA A 194 -4.38 -23.22 -3.68
N GLN A 195 -5.10 -24.34 -3.54
CA GLN A 195 -4.92 -25.30 -2.43
C GLN A 195 -3.55 -25.99 -2.40
N ASN A 196 -2.88 -26.12 -3.56
CA ASN A 196 -1.57 -26.78 -3.68
C ASN A 196 -0.40 -25.78 -3.74
N ALA A 197 -0.70 -24.48 -3.76
CA ALA A 197 0.31 -23.43 -3.69
C ALA A 197 0.87 -23.30 -2.25
N ILE A 198 2.04 -22.67 -2.12
CA ILE A 198 2.56 -22.28 -0.81
C ILE A 198 1.73 -21.11 -0.28
N VAL A 199 1.52 -20.10 -1.13
CA VAL A 199 0.63 -18.96 -0.88
C VAL A 199 -0.12 -18.69 -2.18
N SER A 200 -1.43 -18.46 -2.08
CA SER A 200 -2.25 -18.09 -3.24
C SER A 200 -3.33 -17.09 -2.81
N ILE A 201 -3.29 -15.94 -3.47
CA ILE A 201 -4.26 -14.87 -3.42
C ILE A 201 -4.82 -14.79 -4.83
N VAL A 202 -6.05 -15.22 -5.02
CA VAL A 202 -6.71 -15.26 -6.33
C VAL A 202 -8.09 -14.67 -6.20
N ARG A 203 -8.58 -14.06 -7.28
CA ARG A 203 -9.86 -13.36 -7.32
C ARG A 203 -9.90 -12.21 -6.30
N ALA A 204 -8.77 -11.51 -6.15
CA ALA A 204 -8.67 -10.36 -5.25
C ALA A 204 -9.71 -9.29 -5.59
N GLY A 205 -10.35 -8.75 -4.56
CA GLY A 205 -11.31 -7.65 -4.64
C GLY A 205 -10.66 -6.28 -4.57
N ASP A 206 -11.49 -5.25 -4.46
CA ASP A 206 -11.07 -3.86 -4.29
C ASP A 206 -10.54 -3.59 -2.87
N ASP A 207 -9.53 -2.72 -2.76
CA ASP A 207 -8.99 -2.21 -1.49
C ASP A 207 -8.53 -3.31 -0.50
N GLU A 208 -8.03 -4.44 -1.01
CA GLU A 208 -7.57 -5.54 -0.17
C GLU A 208 -6.10 -5.38 0.22
N PHE A 209 -5.80 -5.62 1.51
CA PHE A 209 -4.44 -5.64 2.04
C PHE A 209 -4.19 -7.00 2.67
N MET A 210 -3.38 -7.82 2.00
CA MET A 210 -3.09 -9.20 2.42
C MET A 210 -1.60 -9.38 2.67
N SER A 211 -1.26 -10.17 3.69
CA SER A 211 0.12 -10.56 3.92
C SER A 211 0.22 -11.97 4.44
N GLU A 212 1.15 -12.74 3.89
CA GLU A 212 1.42 -14.11 4.30
C GLU A 212 2.91 -14.27 4.61
N ASN A 213 3.23 -15.02 5.67
CA ASN A 213 4.61 -15.21 6.09
C ASN A 213 4.99 -16.68 5.93
N PHE A 214 6.21 -16.91 5.45
CA PHE A 214 6.71 -18.25 5.25
C PHE A 214 8.22 -18.32 5.49
N ARG A 215 8.64 -19.47 6.01
CA ARG A 215 10.04 -19.82 6.24
C ARG A 215 10.52 -20.75 5.15
N VAL A 216 11.69 -20.45 4.60
CA VAL A 216 12.46 -21.29 3.68
C VAL A 216 13.59 -21.95 4.47
N GLU A 217 13.60 -23.28 4.55
CA GLU A 217 14.56 -24.02 5.39
C GLU A 217 15.93 -24.20 4.72
N ASN A 218 15.97 -24.23 3.39
CA ASN A 218 17.16 -24.31 2.54
C ASN A 218 16.87 -23.59 1.22
N GLU A 219 17.93 -23.25 0.46
CA GLU A 219 17.78 -22.66 -0.88
C GLU A 219 16.74 -23.44 -1.72
N ILE A 220 15.79 -22.69 -2.30
CA ILE A 220 14.67 -23.26 -3.04
C ILE A 220 14.29 -22.37 -4.23
N GLU A 221 13.94 -23.01 -5.34
CA GLU A 221 13.30 -22.36 -6.48
C GLU A 221 11.78 -22.32 -6.25
N LEU A 222 11.21 -21.12 -6.36
CA LEU A 222 9.78 -20.86 -6.30
C LEU A 222 9.31 -20.35 -7.66
N ASN A 223 8.16 -20.84 -8.09
CA ASN A 223 7.43 -20.26 -9.22
C ASN A 223 6.51 -19.17 -8.68
N ILE A 224 6.46 -18.05 -9.40
CA ILE A 224 5.55 -16.93 -9.16
C ILE A 224 4.68 -16.77 -10.39
N ARG A 225 3.37 -16.66 -10.17
CA ARG A 225 2.41 -16.21 -11.17
C ARG A 225 1.51 -15.16 -10.54
N GLY A 226 1.41 -14.00 -11.17
CA GLY A 226 0.50 -12.95 -10.71
C GLY A 226 -0.13 -12.22 -11.88
N ILE A 227 -1.37 -11.80 -11.70
CA ILE A 227 -2.09 -10.93 -12.63
C ILE A 227 -2.62 -9.74 -11.85
N GLY A 228 -2.34 -8.53 -12.34
CA GLY A 228 -2.64 -7.30 -11.64
C GLY A 228 -2.69 -6.08 -12.55
N GLU A 229 -3.06 -4.94 -11.97
CA GLU A 229 -3.14 -3.65 -12.63
C GLU A 229 -1.80 -2.92 -12.52
N GLN A 230 -1.24 -2.57 -13.67
CA GLN A 230 -0.09 -1.68 -13.76
C GLN A 230 -0.37 -0.64 -14.83
N TYR A 231 -0.02 0.61 -14.54
CA TYR A 231 -0.08 1.69 -15.51
C TYR A 231 1.16 2.56 -15.39
N ASP A 232 1.80 2.84 -16.54
CA ASP A 232 3.13 3.46 -16.61
C ASP A 232 4.12 2.75 -15.66
N ASP A 233 4.71 3.49 -14.70
CA ASP A 233 5.64 2.96 -13.69
C ASP A 233 4.95 2.61 -12.35
N GLU A 234 3.63 2.74 -12.27
CA GLU A 234 2.83 2.51 -11.05
C GLU A 234 2.22 1.09 -11.01
N GLN A 235 2.37 0.44 -9.86
CA GLN A 235 1.84 -0.88 -9.53
C GLN A 235 0.70 -0.73 -8.52
N PHE A 236 -0.51 -1.14 -8.92
CA PHE A 236 -1.73 -1.02 -8.10
C PHE A 236 -2.04 -2.36 -7.45
N ASP A 237 -2.39 -3.37 -8.27
CA ASP A 237 -2.80 -4.69 -7.78
C ASP A 237 -1.63 -5.67 -7.84
N PHE A 238 -0.66 -5.49 -6.95
CA PHE A 238 0.58 -6.24 -6.99
C PHE A 238 1.05 -6.69 -5.63
N ALA A 239 2.06 -7.55 -5.65
CA ALA A 239 2.68 -8.09 -4.48
C ALA A 239 4.19 -7.93 -4.51
N TRP A 240 4.78 -7.83 -3.33
CA TRP A 240 6.22 -7.97 -3.12
C TRP A 240 6.50 -9.06 -2.10
N ILE A 241 7.65 -9.71 -2.27
CA ILE A 241 8.24 -10.58 -1.26
C ILE A 241 9.38 -9.80 -0.63
N VAL A 242 9.40 -9.74 0.70
CA VAL A 242 10.49 -9.14 1.47
C VAL A 242 11.11 -10.15 2.42
N ASN A 243 12.39 -10.02 2.72
CA ASN A 243 13.01 -10.73 3.83
C ASN A 243 12.44 -10.18 5.15
N SER A 244 11.85 -11.01 6.01
CA SER A 244 11.17 -10.54 7.23
C SER A 244 12.12 -10.00 8.31
N SER A 245 13.42 -10.30 8.22
CA SER A 245 14.44 -9.83 9.16
C SER A 245 15.08 -8.50 8.74
N THR A 246 15.17 -8.21 7.44
CA THR A 246 15.78 -6.99 6.91
C THR A 246 14.79 -6.06 6.22
N TYR A 247 13.59 -6.53 5.91
CA TYR A 247 12.60 -5.86 5.05
C TYR A 247 13.13 -5.50 3.65
N GLU A 248 14.23 -6.14 3.22
CA GLU A 248 14.74 -5.98 1.86
C GLU A 248 13.78 -6.65 0.89
N LYS A 249 13.40 -5.91 -0.16
CA LYS A 249 12.58 -6.44 -1.25
C LYS A 249 13.41 -7.44 -2.04
N VAL A 250 12.96 -8.70 -2.04
CA VAL A 250 13.60 -9.78 -2.82
C VAL A 250 12.87 -10.03 -4.14
N TRP A 251 11.61 -9.60 -4.23
CA TRP A 251 10.82 -9.63 -5.45
C TRP A 251 9.70 -8.58 -5.39
N PRO A 252 9.34 -7.89 -6.49
CA PRO A 252 9.98 -7.93 -7.80
C PRO A 252 11.35 -7.23 -7.80
N THR A 253 12.19 -7.59 -8.77
CA THR A 253 13.50 -6.95 -9.00
C THR A 253 13.46 -6.11 -10.28
N GLU A 254 14.55 -5.41 -10.60
CA GLU A 254 14.69 -4.68 -11.88
C GLU A 254 14.60 -5.61 -13.11
N ASP A 255 14.86 -6.90 -12.93
CA ASP A 255 14.77 -7.92 -13.98
C ASP A 255 13.37 -8.51 -14.14
N THR A 256 12.47 -8.29 -13.16
CA THR A 256 11.10 -8.75 -13.28
C THR A 256 10.43 -8.12 -14.50
N ARG A 257 9.73 -8.94 -15.29
CA ARG A 257 9.01 -8.53 -16.49
C ARG A 257 7.53 -8.75 -16.33
N PHE A 258 6.78 -7.66 -16.43
CA PHE A 258 5.32 -7.65 -16.44
C PHE A 258 4.84 -7.60 -17.90
N LEU A 259 4.30 -8.71 -18.38
CA LEU A 259 3.78 -8.88 -19.73
C LEU A 259 2.31 -8.47 -19.81
N LYS A 260 1.78 -8.19 -21.01
CA LYS A 260 0.34 -7.96 -21.18
C LYS A 260 -0.45 -9.23 -20.86
N ALA A 261 -1.47 -9.14 -19.99
CA ALA A 261 -2.28 -10.29 -19.57
C ALA A 261 -3.55 -10.52 -20.43
N GLY A 262 -3.67 -9.86 -21.57
CA GLY A 262 -4.90 -9.81 -22.36
C GLY A 262 -5.81 -8.63 -22.00
N GLY A 263 -6.85 -8.41 -22.81
CA GLY A 263 -7.75 -7.27 -22.63
C GLY A 263 -7.04 -5.92 -22.66
N GLY A 264 -7.40 -5.09 -21.68
CA GLY A 264 -7.02 -3.68 -21.59
C GLY A 264 -5.52 -3.48 -21.32
N ARG A 265 -5.05 -2.26 -21.62
CA ARG A 265 -3.63 -1.92 -21.51
C ARG A 265 -3.05 -2.00 -20.10
N LYS A 266 -3.88 -2.02 -19.06
CA LYS A 266 -3.43 -2.03 -17.66
C LYS A 266 -3.24 -3.43 -17.07
N ASN A 267 -3.81 -4.44 -17.72
CA ASN A 267 -3.67 -5.82 -17.27
C ASN A 267 -2.25 -6.32 -17.49
N ARG A 268 -1.61 -6.76 -16.41
CA ARG A 268 -0.25 -7.29 -16.44
C ARG A 268 -0.18 -8.67 -15.83
N LEU A 269 0.68 -9.49 -16.43
CA LEU A 269 0.99 -10.86 -16.04
C LEU A 269 2.47 -10.94 -15.72
N VAL A 270 2.79 -11.52 -14.58
CA VAL A 270 4.13 -12.02 -14.28
C VAL A 270 4.05 -13.54 -14.14
N SER A 271 5.01 -14.24 -14.71
CA SER A 271 5.14 -15.68 -14.61
C SER A 271 6.63 -16.03 -14.69
N GLU A 272 7.27 -16.20 -13.54
CA GLU A 272 8.72 -16.40 -13.47
C GLU A 272 9.11 -17.36 -12.35
N LYS A 273 10.40 -17.70 -12.31
CA LYS A 273 11.01 -18.49 -11.25
C LYS A 273 11.99 -17.62 -10.49
N ILE A 274 11.94 -17.68 -9.17
CA ILE A 274 12.89 -17.02 -8.29
C ILE A 274 13.58 -18.03 -7.39
N THR A 275 14.79 -17.72 -6.95
CA THR A 275 15.51 -18.51 -5.95
C THR A 275 15.54 -17.75 -4.64
N LEU A 276 15.00 -18.35 -3.58
CA LEU A 276 15.11 -17.82 -2.22
C LEU A 276 16.12 -18.63 -1.43
N GLN A 277 16.97 -17.91 -0.68
CA GLN A 277 17.88 -18.50 0.28
C GLN A 277 17.12 -18.95 1.54
N LYS A 278 17.80 -19.66 2.43
CA LYS A 278 17.27 -19.96 3.76
C LYS A 278 16.94 -18.65 4.49
N GLY A 279 15.72 -18.52 5.01
CA GLY A 279 15.28 -17.33 5.72
C GLY A 279 13.79 -17.31 6.00
N ASP A 280 13.33 -16.27 6.69
CA ASP A 280 11.93 -15.96 6.90
C ASP A 280 11.54 -14.82 5.95
N TYR A 281 10.42 -14.96 5.25
CA TYR A 281 9.94 -14.06 4.21
C TYR A 281 8.48 -13.70 4.42
N SER A 282 8.10 -12.50 3.95
CA SER A 282 6.74 -12.01 3.96
C SER A 282 6.33 -11.64 2.53
N LEU A 283 5.23 -12.22 2.06
CA LEU A 283 4.50 -11.73 0.90
C LEU A 283 3.55 -10.64 1.36
N TYR A 284 3.59 -9.48 0.71
CA TYR A 284 2.58 -8.44 0.82
C TYR A 284 1.87 -8.32 -0.52
N TYR A 285 0.54 -8.29 -0.52
CA TYR A 285 -0.29 -8.02 -1.68
C TYR A 285 -1.24 -6.89 -1.34
N ILE A 286 -1.43 -5.99 -2.30
CA ILE A 286 -2.37 -4.89 -2.21
C ILE A 286 -3.17 -4.81 -3.50
N SER A 287 -4.43 -4.40 -3.40
CA SER A 287 -5.25 -3.95 -4.53
C SER A 287 -5.80 -2.56 -4.28
N ASP A 288 -6.03 -1.80 -5.35
CA ASP A 288 -6.72 -0.52 -5.29
C ASP A 288 -8.23 -0.68 -5.55
N GLY A 289 -8.95 0.44 -5.55
CA GLY A 289 -10.42 0.43 -5.69
C GLY A 289 -10.94 0.54 -7.12
N SER A 290 -10.07 0.48 -8.13
CA SER A 290 -10.43 0.87 -9.49
C SER A 290 -10.64 -0.29 -10.45
N HIS A 291 -10.02 -1.45 -10.21
CA HIS A 291 -9.99 -2.56 -11.17
C HIS A 291 -9.76 -3.93 -10.50
N SER A 292 -10.82 -4.71 -10.27
CA SER A 292 -10.71 -6.00 -9.56
C SER A 292 -11.46 -7.14 -10.22
N PHE A 293 -11.33 -8.34 -9.63
CA PHE A 293 -12.03 -9.54 -10.09
C PHE A 293 -13.55 -9.36 -10.22
N GLN A 294 -14.14 -8.50 -9.37
CA GLN A 294 -15.58 -8.27 -9.31
C GLN A 294 -16.07 -7.28 -10.37
N GLY A 295 -15.18 -6.44 -10.93
CA GLY A 295 -15.53 -5.39 -11.87
C GLY A 295 -14.32 -4.78 -12.56
N TRP A 296 -14.34 -4.82 -13.90
CA TRP A 296 -13.23 -4.41 -14.74
C TRP A 296 -13.51 -3.04 -15.38
N ASN A 297 -12.72 -2.02 -15.03
CA ASN A 297 -12.85 -0.68 -15.63
C ASN A 297 -12.31 -0.57 -17.08
N VAL A 298 -11.63 -1.60 -17.56
CA VAL A 298 -11.22 -1.82 -18.96
C VAL A 298 -11.50 -3.28 -19.33
N LEU A 299 -11.25 -3.69 -20.57
CA LEU A 299 -11.37 -5.10 -20.96
C LEU A 299 -10.61 -6.03 -19.98
N PRO A 300 -11.22 -7.12 -19.50
CA PRO A 300 -10.62 -7.99 -18.50
C PRO A 300 -9.40 -8.75 -19.04
N PRO A 301 -8.49 -9.21 -18.16
CA PRO A 301 -7.42 -10.12 -18.53
C PRO A 301 -7.99 -11.46 -19.02
N TYR A 302 -7.17 -12.23 -19.74
CA TYR A 302 -7.60 -13.55 -20.24
C TYR A 302 -7.72 -14.61 -19.14
N ASP A 303 -7.10 -14.38 -17.99
CA ASP A 303 -7.18 -15.28 -16.84
C ASP A 303 -7.68 -14.52 -15.60
N PRO A 304 -8.95 -14.06 -15.62
CA PRO A 304 -9.49 -13.19 -14.57
C PRO A 304 -9.52 -13.87 -13.21
N GLN A 305 -9.65 -15.20 -13.17
CA GLN A 305 -9.62 -15.94 -11.91
C GLN A 305 -8.27 -15.86 -11.19
N PHE A 306 -7.17 -15.61 -11.90
CA PHE A 306 -5.83 -15.47 -11.33
C PHE A 306 -5.48 -14.02 -10.98
N TRP A 307 -6.44 -13.09 -10.99
CA TRP A 307 -6.25 -11.74 -10.45
C TRP A 307 -5.78 -11.83 -8.99
N GLY A 308 -4.58 -11.36 -8.73
CA GLY A 308 -3.83 -11.64 -7.51
C GLY A 308 -2.45 -12.27 -7.80
N ILE A 309 -1.96 -13.07 -6.87
CA ILE A 309 -0.65 -13.72 -6.93
C ILE A 309 -0.65 -15.12 -6.34
N SER A 310 0.11 -16.03 -6.93
CA SER A 310 0.36 -17.35 -6.39
C SER A 310 1.83 -17.72 -6.45
N ILE A 311 2.29 -18.38 -5.40
CA ILE A 311 3.67 -18.83 -5.20
C ILE A 311 3.64 -20.31 -4.89
N TRP A 312 4.41 -21.10 -5.64
CA TRP A 312 4.48 -22.55 -5.43
C TRP A 312 5.85 -23.12 -5.78
N THR A 313 6.07 -24.37 -5.41
CA THR A 313 7.28 -25.14 -5.75
C THR A 313 6.87 -26.55 -6.15
N ASP A 314 7.82 -27.34 -6.66
CA ASP A 314 7.59 -28.76 -6.94
C ASP A 314 7.11 -29.47 -5.65
N GLU A 315 6.16 -30.42 -5.75
CA GLU A 315 5.61 -31.17 -4.61
C GLU A 315 6.69 -31.74 -3.68
N LYS A 316 7.78 -32.28 -4.25
CA LYS A 316 8.93 -32.83 -3.51
C LYS A 316 9.66 -31.81 -2.61
N ASN A 317 9.46 -30.52 -2.86
CA ASN A 317 10.09 -29.41 -2.15
C ASN A 317 9.12 -28.65 -1.24
N GLN A 318 7.81 -28.93 -1.27
CA GLN A 318 6.82 -28.21 -0.46
C GLN A 318 7.14 -28.27 1.04
N ASN A 319 7.65 -29.40 1.53
CA ASN A 319 8.04 -29.58 2.94
C ASN A 319 9.23 -28.70 3.39
N LYS A 320 9.94 -28.05 2.46
CA LYS A 320 11.04 -27.11 2.74
C LYS A 320 10.55 -25.69 2.99
N VAL A 321 9.26 -25.43 2.77
CA VAL A 321 8.63 -24.15 3.05
C VAL A 321 7.53 -24.35 4.09
N LYS A 322 7.49 -23.48 5.08
CA LYS A 322 6.48 -23.55 6.15
C LYS A 322 5.87 -22.19 6.35
N LEU A 323 4.54 -22.11 6.30
CA LEU A 323 3.84 -20.92 6.78
C LEU A 323 4.15 -20.70 8.26
N ASN A 324 4.29 -19.45 8.65
CA ASN A 324 4.58 -19.07 10.02
C ASN A 324 3.82 -17.79 10.41
N ASP A 325 3.71 -17.56 11.71
CA ASP A 325 3.16 -16.30 12.22
C ASP A 325 4.16 -15.16 12.01
N LYS A 326 3.64 -13.97 11.74
CA LYS A 326 4.44 -12.75 11.59
C LYS A 326 5.22 -12.47 12.88
N SER A 327 6.55 -12.41 12.78
CA SER A 327 7.38 -11.90 13.86
C SER A 327 7.73 -10.44 13.61
N ASP A 328 7.31 -9.56 14.53
CA ASP A 328 7.60 -8.13 14.44
C ASP A 328 9.01 -7.81 14.97
N GLN A 329 9.97 -7.68 14.04
CA GLN A 329 11.39 -7.51 14.36
C GLN A 329 11.80 -6.06 14.67
N PHE A 330 10.91 -5.10 14.46
CA PHE A 330 11.22 -3.70 14.72
C PHE A 330 11.39 -3.43 16.23
N VAL A 331 12.36 -2.58 16.55
CA VAL A 331 12.65 -2.08 17.91
C VAL A 331 12.04 -0.70 18.17
N LEU A 332 11.72 0.03 17.10
CA LEU A 332 11.06 1.34 17.14
C LEU A 332 10.13 1.46 15.93
N LYS A 333 8.93 2.01 16.14
CA LYS A 333 7.96 2.33 15.10
C LYS A 333 7.30 3.68 15.36
N LEU A 334 7.46 4.58 14.39
CA LEU A 334 6.69 5.81 14.20
C LEU A 334 5.86 5.64 12.94
N THR A 335 4.98 4.63 12.93
CA THR A 335 4.21 4.24 11.74
C THR A 335 2.72 4.50 11.90
N LYS A 336 1.98 4.30 10.81
CA LYS A 336 0.54 4.61 10.74
C LYS A 336 0.26 6.09 10.93
N ALA A 337 1.22 6.93 10.51
CA ALA A 337 1.13 8.38 10.58
C ALA A 337 -0.08 8.88 9.78
N ARG A 338 -0.81 9.82 10.37
CA ARG A 338 -2.01 10.50 9.86
C ARG A 338 -1.68 11.92 9.46
N ASN A 339 -2.58 12.56 8.71
CA ASN A 339 -2.43 13.94 8.29
C ASN A 339 -1.94 14.89 9.40
N ASN A 340 -0.88 15.65 9.12
CA ASN A 340 -0.24 16.62 10.01
C ASN A 340 0.34 16.02 11.30
N ASP A 341 0.61 14.71 11.34
CA ASP A 341 1.29 14.10 12.48
C ASP A 341 2.74 14.59 12.58
N TYR A 342 3.19 14.76 13.82
CA TYR A 342 4.59 14.94 14.20
C TYR A 342 4.91 13.91 15.28
N LEU A 343 5.47 12.79 14.87
CA LEU A 343 5.77 11.64 15.72
C LEU A 343 7.23 11.70 16.16
N SER A 344 7.51 11.31 17.40
CA SER A 344 8.88 11.18 17.89
C SER A 344 9.01 10.06 18.92
N GLN A 345 10.20 9.47 18.98
CA GLN A 345 10.55 8.46 19.97
C GLN A 345 12.05 8.52 20.24
N ALA A 346 12.41 8.72 21.51
CA ALA A 346 13.79 8.65 21.94
C ALA A 346 14.26 7.21 22.14
N PHE A 347 15.55 6.99 21.93
CA PHE A 347 16.21 5.72 22.19
C PHE A 347 17.68 5.93 22.58
N LYS A 348 18.22 4.95 23.30
CA LYS A 348 19.62 4.88 23.71
C LYS A 348 20.27 3.66 23.09
N LEU A 349 21.51 3.84 22.63
CA LEU A 349 22.39 2.77 22.21
C LEU A 349 23.47 2.57 23.27
N ASN A 350 23.53 1.38 23.85
CA ASN A 350 24.50 1.05 24.91
C ASN A 350 25.91 0.73 24.38
N LYS A 351 26.07 0.66 23.05
CA LYS A 351 27.35 0.50 22.36
C LYS A 351 27.25 1.05 20.94
N ASP A 352 28.39 1.26 20.30
CA ASP A 352 28.46 1.48 18.86
C ASP A 352 27.84 0.29 18.13
N MET A 353 26.90 0.56 17.22
CA MET A 353 26.25 -0.50 16.44
C MET A 353 25.66 0.02 15.14
N LYS A 354 25.48 -0.90 14.20
CA LYS A 354 24.64 -0.68 13.03
C LYS A 354 23.17 -0.89 13.40
N ILE A 355 22.33 0.00 12.91
CA ILE A 355 20.88 -0.16 12.90
C ILE A 355 20.41 -0.08 11.45
N ARG A 356 19.27 -0.71 11.16
CA ARG A 356 18.60 -0.60 9.86
C ARG A 356 17.41 0.30 9.98
N VAL A 357 17.35 1.34 9.17
CA VAL A 357 16.23 2.29 9.10
C VAL A 357 15.37 1.92 7.90
N TYR A 358 14.09 1.67 8.16
CA TYR A 358 13.07 1.44 7.14
C TYR A 358 12.04 2.56 7.25
N SER A 359 11.90 3.38 6.23
CA SER A 359 10.93 4.48 6.24
C SER A 359 10.19 4.57 4.91
N ILE A 360 8.88 4.80 4.97
CA ILE A 360 8.01 5.06 3.82
C ILE A 360 7.43 6.47 3.99
N GLY A 361 7.30 7.22 2.91
CA GLY A 361 6.76 8.58 2.92
C GLY A 361 6.38 9.07 1.53
N GLU A 362 5.97 10.32 1.45
CA GLU A 362 5.49 10.99 0.24
C GLU A 362 6.52 11.99 -0.25
N ARG A 363 6.74 11.97 -1.56
CA ARG A 363 7.53 12.98 -2.27
C ARG A 363 6.64 13.94 -3.03
N SER A 364 6.93 15.24 -2.94
CA SER A 364 6.43 16.27 -3.83
C SER A 364 7.48 16.57 -4.91
N GLY A 365 7.12 16.47 -6.19
CA GLY A 365 8.05 16.68 -7.30
C GLY A 365 9.15 15.61 -7.40
N SER A 366 10.37 15.99 -7.78
CA SER A 366 11.44 15.04 -8.15
C SER A 366 12.30 14.55 -6.99
N SER A 367 12.43 15.29 -5.88
CA SER A 367 13.28 14.88 -4.75
C SER A 367 12.84 15.38 -3.38
N GLU A 368 11.88 16.31 -3.29
CA GLU A 368 11.47 16.92 -2.04
C GLU A 368 10.49 16.00 -1.31
N MET A 369 10.82 15.61 -0.08
CA MET A 369 9.91 14.81 0.74
C MET A 369 8.98 15.74 1.51
N VAL A 370 7.69 15.43 1.52
CA VAL A 370 6.68 16.11 2.34
C VAL A 370 6.31 15.29 3.57
N ASP A 371 6.35 13.96 3.45
CA ASP A 371 6.24 13.04 4.58
C ASP A 371 7.54 12.25 4.71
N TYR A 372 8.23 12.37 5.84
CA TYR A 372 9.53 11.75 6.02
C TYR A 372 9.96 11.70 7.47
N GLY A 373 11.00 10.91 7.74
CA GLY A 373 11.63 10.83 9.05
C GLY A 373 13.09 11.22 9.05
N TRP A 374 13.60 11.52 10.25
CA TRP A 374 15.00 11.79 10.51
C TRP A 374 15.38 11.34 11.91
N ILE A 375 16.69 11.24 12.18
CA ILE A 375 17.24 10.91 13.49
C ILE A 375 18.26 11.97 13.87
N ILE A 376 18.17 12.46 15.11
CA ILE A 376 19.19 13.34 15.69
C ILE A 376 19.90 12.65 16.85
N ASN A 377 21.15 13.03 17.10
CA ASN A 377 21.78 12.77 18.38
C ASN A 377 21.21 13.75 19.41
N ALA A 378 20.69 13.24 20.52
CA ALA A 378 19.94 14.04 21.50
C ALA A 378 20.83 15.01 22.28
N ASP A 379 22.10 14.66 22.51
CA ASP A 379 23.04 15.50 23.27
C ASP A 379 23.54 16.69 22.43
N THR A 380 23.67 16.49 21.11
CA THR A 380 24.23 17.49 20.20
C THR A 380 23.17 18.14 19.30
N HIS A 381 21.93 17.66 19.28
CA HIS A 381 20.86 18.09 18.34
C HIS A 381 21.26 18.02 16.86
N LYS A 382 22.35 17.32 16.53
CA LYS A 382 22.80 17.17 15.15
C LYS A 382 22.05 16.03 14.50
N LYS A 383 21.53 16.30 13.30
CA LYS A 383 20.95 15.27 12.43
C LYS A 383 22.02 14.27 12.02
N VAL A 384 21.82 13.01 12.36
CA VAL A 384 22.72 11.90 12.01
C VAL A 384 22.19 11.07 10.85
N TRP A 385 20.90 11.21 10.54
CA TRP A 385 20.25 10.54 9.42
C TRP A 385 18.98 11.30 9.00
N GLU A 386 18.64 11.25 7.71
CA GLU A 386 17.42 11.84 7.12
C GLU A 386 16.95 11.01 5.93
N PHE A 387 15.64 10.81 5.82
CA PHE A 387 15.05 10.22 4.64
C PHE A 387 15.08 11.19 3.47
N ASN A 388 15.99 10.94 2.52
CA ASN A 388 16.20 11.77 1.35
C ASN A 388 15.50 11.20 0.10
N GLY A 389 14.57 11.96 -0.48
CA GLY A 389 13.79 11.55 -1.65
C GLY A 389 14.63 11.22 -2.89
N ARG A 390 15.84 11.77 -3.03
CA ARG A 390 16.75 11.49 -4.15
C ARG A 390 17.32 10.07 -4.12
N TYR A 391 17.51 9.51 -2.92
CA TYR A 391 18.09 8.17 -2.72
C TYR A 391 17.02 7.14 -2.34
N SER A 392 15.74 7.50 -2.55
CA SER A 392 14.61 6.65 -2.21
C SER A 392 14.24 5.72 -3.37
N GLU A 393 13.64 4.59 -3.03
CA GLU A 393 13.01 3.65 -3.96
C GLU A 393 11.50 3.86 -4.02
N TYR A 394 10.87 3.38 -5.09
CA TYR A 394 9.41 3.36 -5.21
C TYR A 394 8.82 2.37 -4.19
N ALA A 395 7.75 2.76 -3.50
CA ALA A 395 7.14 2.02 -2.39
C ALA A 395 5.85 1.24 -2.76
N GLY A 396 5.46 1.20 -4.04
CA GLY A 396 4.16 0.65 -4.50
C GLY A 396 3.04 1.71 -4.54
N GLY A 397 1.94 1.44 -5.24
CA GLY A 397 0.83 2.38 -5.42
C GLY A 397 1.19 3.59 -6.29
N GLY A 398 0.82 4.80 -5.86
CA GLY A 398 1.18 6.02 -6.58
C GLY A 398 2.68 6.32 -6.59
N ASP A 399 3.17 6.95 -7.65
CA ASP A 399 4.59 7.27 -7.92
C ASP A 399 5.31 8.02 -6.79
N LYS A 400 4.55 8.86 -6.07
CA LYS A 400 4.98 9.67 -4.94
C LYS A 400 5.28 8.88 -3.68
N ASN A 401 4.83 7.63 -3.59
CA ASN A 401 5.13 6.74 -2.49
C ASN A 401 6.59 6.31 -2.59
N ARG A 402 7.40 6.79 -1.66
CA ARG A 402 8.83 6.51 -1.59
C ARG A 402 9.18 5.71 -0.35
N MET A 403 10.23 4.91 -0.44
CA MET A 403 10.79 4.21 0.70
C MET A 403 12.31 4.26 0.74
N VAL A 404 12.86 4.05 1.92
CA VAL A 404 14.28 3.77 2.16
C VAL A 404 14.41 2.57 3.08
N ASN A 405 15.38 1.70 2.80
CA ASN A 405 15.76 0.59 3.65
C ASN A 405 17.29 0.48 3.66
N GLU A 406 17.93 1.04 4.69
CA GLU A 406 19.39 1.12 4.73
C GLU A 406 19.97 0.90 6.12
N GLU A 407 21.25 0.51 6.16
CA GLU A 407 22.00 0.38 7.40
C GLU A 407 22.83 1.62 7.68
N ILE A 408 22.72 2.15 8.90
CA ILE A 408 23.56 3.26 9.38
C ILE A 408 24.32 2.83 10.63
N GLU A 409 25.54 3.36 10.78
CA GLU A 409 26.35 3.17 11.98
C GLU A 409 26.13 4.35 12.93
N LEU A 410 25.70 4.05 14.15
CA LEU A 410 25.56 5.02 15.23
C LEU A 410 26.50 4.66 16.38
N LYS A 411 27.01 5.69 17.05
CA LYS A 411 27.83 5.55 18.25
C LYS A 411 26.95 5.27 19.46
N ALA A 412 27.55 4.76 20.53
CA ALA A 412 26.86 4.70 21.82
C ALA A 412 26.41 6.12 22.22
N GLY A 413 25.15 6.27 22.65
CA GLY A 413 24.60 7.59 22.96
C GLY A 413 23.08 7.63 22.94
N ASN A 414 22.54 8.84 23.12
CA ASN A 414 21.11 9.11 23.12
C ASN A 414 20.70 9.71 21.77
N TYR A 415 19.55 9.29 21.26
CA TYR A 415 19.03 9.68 19.95
C TYR A 415 17.53 9.90 20.03
N ILE A 416 17.01 10.73 19.11
CA ILE A 416 15.58 10.90 18.92
C ILE A 416 15.28 10.68 17.44
N ALA A 417 14.38 9.73 17.16
CA ALA A 417 13.80 9.53 15.84
C ALA A 417 12.53 10.37 15.73
N TYR A 418 12.31 10.94 14.55
CA TYR A 418 11.14 11.73 14.22
C TYR A 418 10.53 11.27 12.91
N TYR A 419 9.24 11.52 12.74
CA TYR A 419 8.53 11.39 11.48
C TYR A 419 7.44 12.45 11.38
N VAL A 420 7.29 13.07 10.22
CA VAL A 420 6.29 14.11 9.94
C VAL A 420 5.48 13.78 8.70
N THR A 421 4.24 14.23 8.67
CA THR A 421 3.37 14.17 7.48
C THR A 421 2.70 15.51 7.19
N ASP A 422 2.32 15.73 5.94
CA ASP A 422 1.47 16.83 5.51
C ASP A 422 -0.04 16.52 5.64
N GLY A 423 -0.90 17.33 5.01
CA GLY A 423 -2.35 17.20 5.10
C GLY A 423 -3.05 16.34 4.05
N SER A 424 -2.32 15.66 3.14
CA SER A 424 -2.92 15.20 1.87
C SER A 424 -2.79 13.70 1.57
N HIS A 425 -1.78 13.00 2.09
CA HIS A 425 -1.55 11.58 1.81
C HIS A 425 -1.02 10.84 3.05
N SER A 426 -1.88 10.07 3.74
CA SER A 426 -1.46 9.42 4.99
C SER A 426 -2.17 8.10 5.23
N TYR A 427 -1.78 7.40 6.30
CA TYR A 427 -2.32 6.07 6.62
C TYR A 427 -3.87 6.08 6.69
N ARG A 428 -4.51 5.29 5.82
CA ARG A 428 -5.98 5.21 5.60
C ARG A 428 -6.65 6.49 5.09
N ASN A 429 -5.88 7.46 4.60
CA ASN A 429 -6.40 8.65 3.93
C ASN A 429 -5.50 8.98 2.74
N TRP A 430 -5.52 8.08 1.76
CA TRP A 430 -4.69 8.15 0.58
C TRP A 430 -5.42 8.91 -0.53
N ASN A 431 -4.79 9.95 -1.06
CA ASN A 431 -5.29 10.66 -2.25
C ASN A 431 -4.85 10.03 -3.59
N THR A 432 -4.09 8.93 -3.54
CA THR A 432 -3.74 8.02 -4.66
C THR A 432 -3.59 6.61 -4.10
N ALA A 433 -3.28 5.62 -4.93
CA ALA A 433 -3.05 4.25 -4.48
C ALA A 433 -1.98 4.20 -3.36
N PRO A 434 -2.25 3.51 -2.24
CA PRO A 434 -1.35 3.40 -1.09
C PRO A 434 -0.03 2.68 -1.40
N PRO A 435 1.02 2.90 -0.60
CA PRO A 435 2.23 2.08 -0.66
C PRO A 435 1.92 0.63 -0.29
N LEU A 436 2.74 -0.31 -0.79
CA LEU A 436 2.47 -1.74 -0.66
C LEU A 436 2.44 -2.24 0.80
N ILE A 437 3.18 -1.60 1.70
CA ILE A 437 3.17 -1.92 3.13
C ILE A 437 2.67 -0.70 3.92
N PRO A 438 1.38 -0.35 3.83
CA PRO A 438 0.88 0.92 4.36
C PRO A 438 0.92 0.99 5.89
N ASP A 439 0.91 -0.16 6.56
CA ASP A 439 1.08 -0.27 8.01
C ASP A 439 2.46 0.23 8.50
N LEU A 440 3.43 0.38 7.59
CA LEU A 440 4.76 0.94 7.84
C LEU A 440 4.93 2.36 7.31
N TYR A 441 3.86 3.03 6.84
CA TYR A 441 3.91 4.44 6.48
C TYR A 441 4.34 5.27 7.70
N GLY A 442 5.56 5.82 7.64
CA GLY A 442 6.29 6.18 8.84
C GLY A 442 7.78 5.84 8.82
N LEU A 443 8.37 5.83 10.01
CA LEU A 443 9.75 5.40 10.25
C LEU A 443 9.78 4.21 11.20
N SER A 444 10.56 3.20 10.86
CA SER A 444 10.82 2.03 11.69
C SER A 444 12.30 1.71 11.76
N ILE A 445 12.75 1.13 12.89
CA ILE A 445 14.15 0.74 13.09
C ILE A 445 14.23 -0.74 13.44
N LEU A 446 15.17 -1.44 12.83
CA LEU A 446 15.61 -2.78 13.23
C LEU A 446 17.02 -2.73 13.81
N ALA A 447 17.26 -3.51 14.87
CA ALA A 447 18.56 -3.67 15.50
C ALA A 447 19.20 -5.05 15.26
N GLY A 448 18.49 -5.95 14.55
CA GLY A 448 18.92 -7.32 14.31
C GLY A 448 19.33 -8.05 15.60
N ASN A 449 20.46 -8.75 15.54
CA ASN A 449 21.03 -9.47 16.69
C ASN A 449 21.51 -8.56 17.84
N ASN A 450 21.55 -7.24 17.64
CA ASN A 450 21.95 -6.27 18.66
C ASN A 450 20.75 -5.60 19.38
N ARG A 451 19.53 -6.16 19.25
CA ARG A 451 18.32 -5.63 19.88
C ARG A 451 18.46 -5.36 21.38
N ASP A 452 19.20 -6.20 22.11
CA ASP A 452 19.40 -6.05 23.55
C ASP A 452 20.22 -4.80 23.94
N PHE A 453 20.87 -4.14 22.98
CA PHE A 453 21.62 -2.89 23.19
C PHE A 453 20.85 -1.63 22.76
N PHE A 454 19.60 -1.80 22.31
CA PHE A 454 18.70 -0.73 21.90
C PHE A 454 17.61 -0.56 22.96
N GLU A 455 17.58 0.58 23.63
CA GLU A 455 16.62 0.87 24.69
C GLU A 455 15.74 2.05 24.29
N LEU A 456 14.42 1.86 24.26
CA LEU A 456 13.49 2.98 24.12
C LEU A 456 13.54 3.84 25.39
N GLN A 457 13.52 5.15 25.20
CA GLN A 457 13.54 6.15 26.26
C GLN A 457 12.36 7.11 26.10
N ASP A 458 11.90 7.73 27.18
CA ASP A 458 11.04 8.89 27.06
C ASP A 458 11.89 10.08 26.60
N ALA A 459 11.48 10.77 25.53
CA ALA A 459 12.20 11.92 25.00
C ALA A 459 12.33 13.05 26.04
N HIS A 460 11.35 13.19 26.94
CA HIS A 460 11.39 14.17 28.01
C HIS A 460 12.28 13.75 29.19
N ALA A 461 12.69 12.47 29.26
CA ALA A 461 13.59 11.96 30.30
C ALA A 461 15.07 12.11 29.93
N ILE A 462 15.39 12.49 28.69
CA ILE A 462 16.76 12.82 28.30
C ILE A 462 17.10 14.18 28.89
N THR A 463 17.70 14.17 30.08
CA THR A 463 18.27 15.38 30.69
C THR A 463 19.74 15.51 30.29
N ASP A 464 20.09 16.54 29.52
CA ASP A 464 21.49 16.90 29.33
C ASP A 464 22.00 17.59 30.61
N GLU A 465 22.89 16.89 31.34
CA GLU A 465 23.50 17.38 32.58
C GLU A 465 24.28 18.70 32.38
N ASN A 466 24.56 19.09 31.14
CA ASN A 466 25.30 20.31 30.82
C ASN A 466 24.38 21.51 30.56
N VAL A 467 23.05 21.37 30.62
CA VAL A 467 22.12 22.49 30.45
C VAL A 467 22.30 23.49 31.60
N LEU A 468 22.69 24.71 31.25
CA LEU A 468 22.80 25.85 32.18
C LEU A 468 21.47 26.60 32.30
N ALA A 469 20.77 26.79 31.18
CA ALA A 469 19.46 27.41 31.12
C ALA A 469 18.73 26.99 29.84
N GLU A 470 17.42 26.85 29.93
CA GLU A 470 16.57 26.45 28.81
C GLU A 470 15.23 27.19 28.83
N ILE A 471 14.83 27.70 27.66
CA ILE A 471 13.52 28.27 27.37
C ILE A 471 13.10 27.67 26.03
N VAL A 472 12.29 26.62 26.04
CA VAL A 472 11.86 25.89 24.83
C VAL A 472 10.36 25.71 24.80
N ARG A 473 9.81 25.28 23.66
CA ARG A 473 8.38 25.11 23.42
C ARG A 473 7.59 26.42 23.57
N VAL A 474 8.24 27.54 23.24
CA VAL A 474 7.69 28.88 23.40
C VAL A 474 6.53 29.07 22.42
N ARG A 475 5.39 29.58 22.92
CA ARG A 475 4.16 29.81 22.15
C ARG A 475 4.04 31.28 21.74
N ASN A 476 2.93 31.65 21.09
CA ASN A 476 2.70 33.00 20.58
C ASN A 476 2.70 34.07 21.69
N ASN A 477 3.32 35.22 21.42
CA ASN A 477 3.38 36.41 22.26
C ASN A 477 3.94 36.14 23.68
N GLU A 478 4.92 35.25 23.79
CA GLU A 478 5.57 34.93 25.06
C GLU A 478 6.89 35.70 25.20
N TYR A 479 7.16 36.15 26.42
CA TYR A 479 8.41 36.80 26.81
C TYR A 479 8.95 36.08 28.04
N GLU A 480 9.96 35.24 27.83
CA GLU A 480 10.49 34.34 28.85
C GLU A 480 11.93 34.67 29.20
N LYS A 481 12.32 34.35 30.44
CA LYS A 481 13.70 34.55 30.91
C LYS A 481 14.10 33.51 31.94
N ARG A 482 15.37 33.12 31.93
CA ARG A 482 15.98 32.21 32.92
C ARG A 482 17.39 32.68 33.25
N SER A 483 17.84 32.42 34.48
CA SER A 483 19.18 32.80 34.92
C SER A 483 20.06 31.59 35.08
N PHE A 484 21.36 31.77 34.83
CA PHE A 484 22.39 30.78 35.12
C PHE A 484 23.66 31.48 35.63
N THR A 485 24.52 30.72 36.29
CA THR A 485 25.76 31.21 36.88
C THR A 485 26.94 30.37 36.39
N LEU A 486 28.03 31.03 36.07
CA LEU A 486 29.33 30.42 35.77
C LEU A 486 30.29 30.74 36.92
N ASN A 487 30.95 29.72 37.44
CA ASN A 487 31.93 29.83 38.53
C ASN A 487 33.38 30.02 38.05
N LYS A 488 33.58 30.10 36.74
CA LYS A 488 34.83 30.42 36.06
C LYS A 488 34.51 30.78 34.61
N GLU A 489 35.47 31.43 33.94
CA GLU A 489 35.40 31.60 32.49
C GLU A 489 35.19 30.23 31.82
N SER A 490 34.13 30.15 31.01
CA SER A 490 33.67 28.90 30.42
C SER A 490 33.23 29.12 28.98
N LYS A 491 33.46 28.10 28.16
CA LYS A 491 32.87 28.04 26.82
C LYS A 491 31.46 27.47 26.95
N VAL A 492 30.48 28.14 26.37
CA VAL A 492 29.08 27.69 26.34
C VAL A 492 28.65 27.50 24.89
N ARG A 493 27.80 26.50 24.66
CA ARG A 493 27.08 26.32 23.40
C ARG A 493 25.70 26.94 23.54
N ILE A 494 25.26 27.65 22.52
CA ILE A 494 23.92 28.20 22.42
C ILE A 494 23.25 27.51 21.25
N TYR A 495 22.09 26.92 21.51
CA TYR A 495 21.21 26.34 20.52
C TYR A 495 19.90 27.13 20.57
N ALA A 496 19.58 27.87 19.51
CA ALA A 496 18.40 28.71 19.49
C ALA A 496 17.68 28.60 18.15
N ILE A 497 16.38 28.31 18.18
CA ILE A 497 15.52 28.27 17.00
C ILE A 497 14.53 29.41 17.12
N GLY A 498 14.28 30.14 16.04
CA GLY A 498 13.32 31.24 15.99
C GLY A 498 12.81 31.50 14.58
N GLU A 499 12.01 32.54 14.42
CA GLU A 499 11.47 33.01 13.14
C GLU A 499 12.20 34.28 12.73
N GLY A 500 12.64 34.35 11.47
CA GLY A 500 13.22 35.57 10.90
C GLY A 500 12.85 35.75 9.44
N THR A 501 12.52 36.99 9.07
CA THR A 501 12.18 37.40 7.70
C THR A 501 12.83 38.73 7.37
N ASN A 502 13.10 39.01 6.09
CA ASN A 502 13.64 40.30 5.64
C ASN A 502 14.90 40.78 6.40
N TRP A 503 15.79 39.87 6.76
CA TRP A 503 17.03 40.15 7.53
C TRP A 503 16.82 40.53 9.00
N GLU A 504 15.61 40.41 9.52
CA GLU A 504 15.25 40.65 10.92
C GLU A 504 14.77 39.34 11.57
N MET A 505 14.82 39.31 12.90
CA MET A 505 14.26 38.22 13.70
C MET A 505 12.93 38.69 14.30
N ASN A 506 11.89 37.88 14.15
CA ASN A 506 10.59 38.05 14.81
C ASN A 506 10.61 37.36 16.18
N ASP A 507 11.06 36.09 16.18
CA ASP A 507 11.20 35.28 17.39
C ASP A 507 12.68 35.05 17.64
N SER A 508 13.19 35.49 18.79
CA SER A 508 14.63 35.52 19.04
C SER A 508 15.00 35.44 20.51
N GLY A 509 16.26 35.06 20.76
CA GLY A 509 16.83 35.03 22.09
C GLY A 509 18.12 35.84 22.21
N TRP A 510 18.42 36.27 23.43
CA TRP A 510 19.66 36.97 23.76
C TRP A 510 20.11 36.66 25.19
N ILE A 511 21.40 36.88 25.48
CA ILE A 511 21.99 36.67 26.81
C ILE A 511 22.51 38.01 27.33
N LYS A 512 22.15 38.33 28.58
CA LYS A 512 22.56 39.54 29.28
C LYS A 512 23.41 39.21 30.50
N SER A 513 24.54 39.90 30.66
CA SER A 513 25.30 39.91 31.93
C SER A 513 24.50 40.66 32.98
N LYS A 514 24.26 40.05 34.16
CA LYS A 514 23.56 40.73 35.26
C LYS A 514 24.40 41.84 35.89
N GLU A 515 25.72 41.66 35.92
CA GLU A 515 26.65 42.65 36.48
C GLU A 515 26.69 43.93 35.66
N THR A 516 26.88 43.80 34.34
CA THR A 516 27.07 44.96 33.46
C THR A 516 25.79 45.45 32.81
N GLY A 517 24.75 44.62 32.80
CA GLY A 517 23.51 44.88 32.07
C GLY A 517 23.69 44.88 30.53
N LYS A 518 24.81 44.39 30.00
CA LYS A 518 25.07 44.35 28.55
C LYS A 518 24.60 43.03 27.95
N ILE A 519 24.07 43.10 26.72
CA ILE A 519 23.86 41.92 25.88
C ILE A 519 25.23 41.42 25.45
N VAL A 520 25.54 40.18 25.80
CA VAL A 520 26.82 39.52 25.50
C VAL A 520 26.71 38.59 24.29
N TRP A 521 25.48 38.24 23.89
CA TRP A 521 25.16 37.51 22.67
C TRP A 521 23.69 37.72 22.30
N GLU A 522 23.39 37.74 21.01
CA GLU A 522 22.06 37.93 20.44
C GLU A 522 21.90 37.08 19.17
N MET A 523 20.73 36.45 19.02
CA MET A 523 20.34 35.77 17.79
C MET A 523 19.97 36.81 16.74
N THR A 524 20.60 36.77 15.57
CA THR A 524 20.31 37.69 14.47
C THR A 524 20.18 36.89 13.18
N HIS A 525 19.38 37.37 12.22
CA HIS A 525 19.22 36.67 10.94
C HIS A 525 20.57 36.38 10.24
N ARG A 526 21.60 37.20 10.48
CA ARG A 526 22.92 37.04 9.86
C ARG A 526 23.79 35.94 10.48
N ASN A 527 23.51 35.55 11.73
CA ASN A 527 24.29 34.53 12.43
C ASN A 527 23.57 33.18 12.50
N THR A 528 22.45 33.04 11.79
CA THR A 528 21.62 31.83 11.78
C THR A 528 21.65 31.10 10.45
N ASP A 529 21.51 29.79 10.53
CA ASP A 529 21.24 28.89 9.40
C ASP A 529 19.73 28.55 9.32
N PRO A 530 19.25 27.94 8.23
CA PRO A 530 17.88 27.41 8.17
C PRO A 530 17.65 26.28 9.21
N ALA A 531 16.52 26.31 9.92
CA ALA A 531 16.16 25.29 10.93
C ALA A 531 15.29 24.14 10.38
N GLY A 532 15.12 24.07 9.06
CA GLY A 532 14.20 23.13 8.41
C GLY A 532 12.77 23.66 8.27
N GLY A 533 11.94 22.98 7.49
CA GLY A 533 10.60 23.46 7.13
C GLY A 533 10.64 24.76 6.32
N ALA A 534 9.86 25.77 6.73
CA ALA A 534 9.79 27.06 6.05
C ALA A 534 11.11 27.86 6.14
N GLU A 535 11.44 28.64 5.11
CA GLU A 535 12.67 29.45 5.02
C GLU A 535 12.88 30.38 6.23
N LYS A 536 11.77 30.85 6.82
CA LYS A 536 11.77 31.75 7.97
C LYS A 536 12.19 31.09 9.27
N ASN A 537 12.26 29.77 9.32
CA ASN A 537 12.77 29.05 10.49
C ASN A 537 14.28 29.19 10.54
N LYS A 538 14.79 29.83 11.58
CA LYS A 538 16.21 30.14 11.77
C LYS A 538 16.77 29.39 12.97
N LEU A 539 18.00 28.92 12.84
CA LEU A 539 18.75 28.19 13.84
C LEU A 539 20.10 28.87 14.08
N PHE A 540 20.40 29.18 15.33
CA PHE A 540 21.77 29.39 15.78
C PHE A 540 22.24 28.14 16.52
N ASP A 541 23.34 27.54 16.08
CA ASP A 541 24.05 26.50 16.82
C ASP A 541 25.55 26.85 16.86
N GLY A 542 25.98 27.46 17.96
CA GLY A 542 27.31 28.01 18.05
C GLY A 542 27.83 28.12 19.47
N THR A 543 29.09 28.53 19.59
CA THR A 543 29.76 28.59 20.89
C THR A 543 30.34 29.97 21.16
N ILE A 544 30.20 30.44 22.40
CA ILE A 544 30.84 31.67 22.87
C ILE A 544 31.61 31.40 24.17
N THR A 545 32.55 32.29 24.50
CA THR A 545 33.23 32.28 25.80
C THR A 545 32.61 33.34 26.68
N LEU A 546 32.18 32.96 27.88
CA LEU A 546 31.64 33.86 28.89
C LEU A 546 32.56 33.84 30.11
N PRO A 547 32.92 35.01 30.67
CA PRO A 547 33.59 35.11 31.96
C PRO A 547 32.81 34.45 33.11
N GLU A 548 33.47 34.32 34.26
CA GLU A 548 32.76 34.03 35.51
C GLU A 548 31.70 35.11 35.77
N GLY A 549 30.51 34.71 36.22
CA GLY A 549 29.45 35.65 36.56
C GLY A 549 28.04 35.10 36.46
N GLU A 550 27.07 35.98 36.70
CA GLU A 550 25.65 35.69 36.55
C GLU A 550 25.09 36.25 35.24
N TYR A 551 24.31 35.41 34.56
CA TYR A 551 23.71 35.72 33.28
C TYR A 551 22.20 35.49 33.31
N THR A 552 21.49 36.16 32.41
CA THR A 552 20.07 35.90 32.14
C THR A 552 19.89 35.70 30.65
N VAL A 553 19.35 34.55 30.27
CA VAL A 553 18.89 34.26 28.91
C VAL A 553 17.45 34.72 28.78
N TYR A 554 17.13 35.31 27.64
CA TYR A 554 15.82 35.82 27.27
C TYR A 554 15.40 35.18 25.95
N TYR A 555 14.09 35.02 25.77
CA TYR A 555 13.50 34.64 24.49
C TYR A 555 12.13 35.29 24.34
N GLU A 556 11.83 35.77 23.15
CA GLU A 556 10.58 36.45 22.82
C GLU A 556 10.03 35.93 21.49
N THR A 557 8.71 35.77 21.42
CA THR A 557 7.97 35.37 20.22
C THR A 557 6.89 36.38 19.84
N ASP A 558 6.57 36.42 18.55
CA ASP A 558 5.43 37.14 18.01
C ASP A 558 4.14 36.30 18.02
N GLY A 559 3.10 36.80 17.33
CA GLY A 559 1.77 36.19 17.34
C GLY A 559 1.49 35.14 16.26
N SER A 560 2.46 34.73 15.44
CA SER A 560 2.15 34.13 14.14
C SER A 560 2.80 32.78 13.83
N HIS A 561 3.95 32.43 14.42
CA HIS A 561 4.66 31.19 14.10
C HIS A 561 5.42 30.60 15.30
N SER A 562 4.75 29.80 16.13
CA SER A 562 5.35 29.27 17.37
C SER A 562 5.03 27.81 17.63
N TYR A 563 5.57 27.26 18.72
CA TYR A 563 5.39 25.85 19.08
C TYR A 563 3.91 25.44 19.12
N ARG A 564 3.55 24.46 18.29
CA ARG A 564 2.19 23.94 18.05
C ARG A 564 1.21 24.91 17.39
N ASN A 565 1.67 26.05 16.88
CA ASN A 565 0.86 26.99 16.11
C ASN A 565 1.67 27.60 14.96
N TRP A 566 2.00 26.75 13.98
CA TRP A 566 2.80 27.12 12.83
C TRP A 566 1.91 27.63 11.68
N ASN A 567 2.12 28.86 11.21
CA ASN A 567 1.47 29.37 10.00
C ASN A 567 2.16 28.94 8.68
N ALA A 568 3.21 28.11 8.76
CA ALA A 568 3.96 27.52 7.65
C ALA A 568 4.61 26.21 8.14
N SER A 569 5.33 25.47 7.28
CA SER A 569 6.03 24.24 7.70
C SER A 569 6.98 24.52 8.86
N ALA A 570 6.82 23.75 9.94
CA ALA A 570 7.53 23.92 11.19
C ALA A 570 9.04 23.61 11.09
N PRO A 571 9.89 24.13 12.00
CA PRO A 571 11.28 23.71 12.10
C PRO A 571 11.41 22.22 12.41
N HIS A 572 12.54 21.59 12.09
CA HIS A 572 12.69 20.14 12.32
C HIS A 572 12.67 19.80 13.82
N ASP A 573 13.37 20.57 14.66
CA ASP A 573 13.39 20.37 16.11
C ASP A 573 12.38 21.30 16.81
N GLN A 574 11.10 21.06 16.57
CA GLN A 574 9.99 21.87 17.10
C GLN A 574 10.00 21.97 18.62
N GLU A 575 10.43 20.90 19.28
CA GLU A 575 10.50 20.80 20.74
C GLU A 575 11.51 21.78 21.33
N HIS A 576 12.46 22.29 20.54
CA HIS A 576 13.48 23.26 20.93
C HIS A 576 13.25 24.65 20.34
N TYR A 577 12.03 24.95 19.88
CA TYR A 577 11.65 26.31 19.51
C TYR A 577 11.79 27.24 20.72
N GLY A 578 12.80 28.12 20.70
CA GLY A 578 13.34 28.70 21.92
C GLY A 578 14.87 28.82 21.93
N ILE A 579 15.46 28.83 23.13
CA ILE A 579 16.90 28.92 23.37
C ILE A 579 17.33 28.01 24.53
N SER A 580 18.37 27.22 24.28
CA SER A 580 19.08 26.39 25.26
C SER A 580 20.55 26.78 25.32
N VAL A 581 21.09 26.87 26.54
CA VAL A 581 22.49 27.20 26.82
C VAL A 581 23.13 26.03 27.54
N TYR A 582 24.21 25.49 26.97
CA TYR A 582 24.91 24.31 27.48
C TYR A 582 26.34 24.66 27.85
N LEU A 583 26.82 24.09 28.95
CA LEU A 583 28.24 24.13 29.32
C LEU A 583 29.04 23.18 28.41
N ILE A 584 30.12 23.66 27.83
CA ILE A 584 31.06 22.78 27.10
C ILE A 584 32.13 22.32 28.08
N LYS A 585 32.23 21.00 28.27
CA LYS A 585 33.24 20.36 29.13
C LYS A 585 34.62 20.32 28.47
#